data_AF-A0A660XQ39-F1
#
_entry.id   AF-A0A660XQ39-F1
#
_cell.length_a   1.000
_cell.length_b   1.000
_cell.length_c   1.000
_cell.angle_alpha   90.00
_cell.angle_beta   90.00
_cell.angle_gamma   90.00
#
_symmetry.space_group_name_H-M   'P 1'
#
loop_
_entity.id
_entity.type
_entity.pdbx_description
1 polymer ?
#
loop_
_entity_poly.entity_id
_entity_poly.type
_entity_poly.pdbx_seq_one_letter_code
_entity_poly.pdbx_strand_id
1 'polypeptide(L)'
;MVSDPFGLYILCREENMGHLSHPSIFQGNLKKRSYFEGWYIKCLSDDLSTSIAFIPGISLGKDKHAFIQINTSEHTTEYLNFPLENFHFEKDYFAVAIDDNFFSDRGVHLSVDRPHMSLHGDLVFEDVHPFPSRFMSPGIMGWFTYVPFMKCYHGVVSMRHRIRGTLTLNGKEYDFENGIGYI
;
A
#
# COMPACT_ATOMS: atom_id res chain seq x y z
N MET A 1 -16.70 -9.99 -12.12
CA MET A 1 -15.23 -9.94 -12.19
C MET A 1 -14.92 -9.20 -13.48
N VAL A 2 -14.82 -7.87 -13.41
CA VAL A 2 -14.52 -7.03 -14.58
C VAL A 2 -13.06 -6.64 -14.43
N SER A 3 -12.23 -7.12 -15.36
CA SER A 3 -10.83 -6.77 -15.49
C SER A 3 -10.74 -5.32 -15.98
N ASP A 4 -10.29 -4.43 -15.12
CA ASP A 4 -9.88 -3.07 -15.49
C ASP A 4 -8.35 -3.09 -15.74
N PRO A 5 -7.85 -2.59 -16.89
CA PRO A 5 -6.43 -2.59 -17.24
C PRO A 5 -5.49 -1.83 -16.29
N PHE A 6 -5.99 -1.13 -15.26
CA PHE A 6 -5.18 -0.31 -14.36
C PHE A 6 -4.95 -0.88 -12.95
N GLY A 7 -5.37 -2.12 -12.67
CA GLY A 7 -4.78 -2.96 -11.63
C GLY A 7 -4.62 -2.32 -10.24
N LEU A 8 -5.66 -1.68 -9.71
CA LEU A 8 -5.69 -1.10 -8.37
C LEU A 8 -6.78 -1.78 -7.54
N TYR A 9 -6.39 -2.49 -6.47
CA TYR A 9 -7.32 -3.10 -5.51
C TYR A 9 -7.04 -2.57 -4.11
N ILE A 10 -8.02 -1.89 -3.50
CA ILE A 10 -8.10 -1.63 -2.06
C ILE A 10 -9.42 -2.24 -1.57
N LEU A 11 -9.36 -3.20 -0.65
CA LEU A 11 -10.51 -3.87 -0.05
C LEU A 11 -10.94 -3.08 1.20
N CYS A 12 -12.22 -2.77 1.43
CA CYS A 12 -12.68 -2.16 2.69
C CYS A 12 -14.20 -2.28 2.91
N ARG A 13 -14.67 -2.70 4.11
CA ARG A 13 -15.90 -2.30 4.88
C ARG A 13 -16.02 -3.20 6.13
N GLU A 14 -16.32 -2.72 7.35
CA GLU A 14 -17.58 -2.12 7.86
C GLU A 14 -17.41 -0.82 8.72
N GLU A 15 -18.27 0.17 8.42
CA GLU A 15 -18.76 1.38 9.12
C GLU A 15 -17.89 2.51 9.78
N ASN A 16 -18.35 3.72 9.41
CA ASN A 16 -18.32 5.09 9.97
C ASN A 16 -17.02 5.90 10.20
N MET A 17 -16.97 7.00 9.42
CA MET A 17 -16.36 8.33 9.61
C MET A 17 -14.88 8.39 10.05
N GLY A 18 -13.97 8.20 9.09
CA GLY A 18 -12.58 8.67 9.14
C GLY A 18 -12.40 10.01 8.41
N HIS A 19 -11.23 10.63 8.56
CA HIS A 19 -10.88 11.97 8.05
C HIS A 19 -10.99 12.07 6.52
N LEU A 20 -12.15 12.53 6.03
CA LEU A 20 -12.46 12.76 4.60
C LEU A 20 -11.46 13.70 3.86
N SER A 21 -10.63 14.46 4.58
CA SER A 21 -9.66 15.38 4.00
C SER A 21 -8.32 14.74 3.59
N HIS A 22 -8.02 13.54 4.07
CA HIS A 22 -6.76 12.82 3.77
C HIS A 22 -7.05 11.33 3.57
N PRO A 23 -7.36 10.85 2.36
CA PRO A 23 -7.71 9.44 2.14
C PRO A 23 -6.51 8.48 2.24
N SER A 24 -5.29 9.01 2.27
CA SER A 24 -4.04 8.24 2.28
C SER A 24 -3.61 7.74 3.66
N ILE A 25 -4.10 8.36 4.74
CA ILE A 25 -3.83 7.93 6.12
C ILE A 25 -4.77 6.80 6.52
N PHE A 26 -4.38 6.05 7.56
CA PHE A 26 -5.22 5.01 8.14
C PHE A 26 -6.57 5.58 8.61
N GLN A 27 -7.66 5.14 7.99
CA GLN A 27 -9.04 5.58 8.25
C GLN A 27 -9.72 4.75 9.35
N GLY A 28 -9.10 3.64 9.72
CA GLY A 28 -9.61 2.72 10.72
C GLY A 28 -9.44 3.20 12.16
N ASN A 29 -9.81 2.31 13.06
CA ASN A 29 -9.31 2.28 14.43
C ASN A 29 -9.19 0.80 14.78
N LEU A 30 -8.14 0.41 15.51
CA LEU A 30 -7.89 -0.97 15.94
C LEU A 30 -9.06 -1.61 16.71
N LYS A 31 -10.03 -0.80 17.19
CA LYS A 31 -11.25 -1.25 17.87
C LYS A 31 -12.41 -1.63 16.94
N LYS A 32 -12.33 -1.40 15.62
CA LYS A 32 -13.39 -1.76 14.67
C LYS A 32 -13.57 -3.30 14.59
N ARG A 33 -14.76 -3.73 14.20
CA ARG A 33 -15.11 -5.14 13.94
C ARG A 33 -15.29 -5.33 12.44
N SER A 34 -14.78 -6.44 11.89
CA SER A 34 -14.93 -6.75 10.46
C SER A 34 -14.38 -5.63 9.56
N TYR A 35 -13.14 -5.21 9.82
CA TYR A 35 -12.50 -4.12 9.11
C TYR A 35 -11.24 -4.62 8.40
N PHE A 36 -10.99 -4.12 7.20
CA PHE A 36 -9.76 -4.36 6.46
C PHE A 36 -9.32 -3.05 5.84
N GLU A 37 -8.03 -2.76 5.90
CA GLU A 37 -7.43 -1.61 5.25
C GLU A 37 -6.02 -1.97 4.81
N GLY A 38 -5.63 -1.52 3.62
CA GLY A 38 -4.29 -1.70 3.10
C GLY A 38 -3.99 -0.74 1.96
N TRP A 39 -2.71 -0.56 1.66
CA TRP A 39 -2.21 0.40 0.67
C TRP A 39 -1.50 -0.35 -0.44
N TYR A 40 -1.78 -0.04 -1.69
CA TYR A 40 -1.19 -0.76 -2.83
C TYR A 40 -0.01 0.03 -3.39
N ILE A 41 1.22 -0.41 -3.13
CA ILE A 41 2.43 0.22 -3.67
C ILE A 41 2.98 -0.67 -4.77
N LYS A 42 3.01 -0.20 -6.02
CA LYS A 42 3.59 -0.94 -7.14
C LYS A 42 4.86 -0.27 -7.63
N CYS A 43 5.93 -1.05 -7.73
CA CYS A 43 7.24 -0.65 -8.24
C CYS A 43 7.52 -1.37 -9.56
N LEU A 44 8.03 -0.65 -10.56
CA LEU A 44 8.53 -1.21 -11.82
C LEU A 44 9.97 -0.79 -12.05
N SER A 45 10.79 -1.69 -12.59
CA SER A 45 12.16 -1.38 -13.05
C SER A 45 12.14 -0.39 -14.22
N ASP A 46 13.28 0.25 -14.49
CA ASP A 46 13.42 1.23 -15.58
C ASP A 46 13.06 0.64 -16.96
N ASP A 47 13.50 -0.60 -17.21
CA ASP A 47 13.20 -1.36 -18.43
C ASP A 47 11.78 -1.97 -18.48
N LEU A 48 10.98 -1.77 -17.41
CA LEU A 48 9.64 -2.31 -17.22
C LEU A 48 9.54 -3.85 -17.23
N SER A 49 10.67 -4.57 -17.17
CA SER A 49 10.70 -6.04 -17.21
C SER A 49 10.33 -6.66 -15.86
N THR A 50 10.56 -5.94 -14.78
CA THR A 50 10.31 -6.36 -13.40
C THR A 50 9.23 -5.49 -12.79
N SER A 51 8.29 -6.12 -12.08
CA SER A 51 7.38 -5.39 -11.20
C SER A 51 7.17 -6.10 -9.87
N ILE A 52 7.20 -5.36 -8.78
CA ILE A 52 6.85 -5.86 -7.45
C ILE A 52 5.81 -4.94 -6.84
N ALA A 53 4.75 -5.51 -6.27
CA ALA A 53 3.73 -4.77 -5.53
C ALA A 53 3.69 -5.20 -4.07
N PHE A 54 3.62 -4.21 -3.18
CA PHE A 54 3.50 -4.36 -1.74
C PHE A 54 2.13 -3.88 -1.28
N ILE A 55 1.51 -4.66 -0.41
CA ILE A 55 0.23 -4.33 0.21
C ILE A 55 0.37 -4.51 1.72
N PRO A 56 0.93 -3.53 2.44
CA PRO A 56 0.82 -3.46 3.89
C PRO A 56 -0.63 -3.20 4.30
N GLY A 57 -1.07 -3.77 5.41
CA GLY A 57 -2.41 -3.52 5.93
C GLY A 57 -2.75 -4.24 7.22
N ILE A 58 -4.02 -4.13 7.63
CA ILE A 58 -4.59 -4.86 8.75
C ILE A 58 -5.91 -5.54 8.40
N SER A 59 -6.16 -6.65 9.07
CA SER A 59 -7.44 -7.35 9.09
C SER A 59 -7.95 -7.42 10.53
N LEU A 60 -9.11 -6.86 10.81
CA LEU A 60 -9.76 -6.82 12.13
C LEU A 60 -11.02 -7.72 12.16
N GLY A 61 -10.95 -8.85 11.48
CA GLY A 61 -12.00 -9.88 11.46
C GLY A 61 -11.98 -10.78 12.70
N LYS A 62 -12.37 -12.05 12.51
CA LYS A 62 -12.30 -13.08 13.55
C LYS A 62 -10.85 -13.41 13.92
N ASP A 63 -9.97 -13.43 12.92
CA ASP A 63 -8.53 -13.52 13.08
C ASP A 63 -7.96 -12.13 12.83
N LYS A 64 -7.44 -11.50 13.88
CA LYS A 64 -6.95 -10.13 13.84
C LYS A 64 -5.44 -10.13 13.67
N HIS A 65 -4.96 -9.56 12.58
CA HIS A 65 -3.54 -9.51 12.27
C HIS A 65 -3.22 -8.30 11.42
N ALA A 66 -1.95 -7.90 11.46
CA ALA A 66 -1.35 -7.07 10.44
C ALA A 66 -0.78 -7.96 9.34
N PHE A 67 -0.64 -7.44 8.13
CA PHE A 67 -0.09 -8.19 7.03
C PHE A 67 0.73 -7.34 6.07
N ILE A 68 1.63 -8.01 5.36
CA ILE A 68 2.27 -7.48 4.15
C ILE A 68 2.04 -8.54 3.06
N GLN A 69 1.28 -8.19 2.03
CA GLN A 69 1.16 -9.02 0.83
C GLN A 69 2.14 -8.51 -0.24
N ILE A 70 2.82 -9.43 -0.90
CA ILE A 70 3.88 -9.15 -1.86
C ILE A 70 3.56 -9.91 -3.15
N ASN A 71 3.40 -9.20 -4.26
CA ASN A 71 3.13 -9.79 -5.58
C ASN A 71 4.29 -9.45 -6.51
N THR A 72 4.88 -10.44 -7.18
CA THR A 72 5.92 -10.23 -8.18
C THR A 72 5.41 -10.47 -9.60
N SER A 73 6.09 -9.91 -10.61
CA SER A 73 5.84 -10.18 -12.03
C SER A 73 6.06 -11.65 -12.41
N GLU A 74 6.78 -12.42 -11.59
CA GLU A 74 6.99 -13.86 -11.76
C GLU A 74 5.80 -14.70 -11.24
N HIS A 75 4.66 -14.04 -10.98
CA HIS A 75 3.43 -14.64 -10.43
C HIS A 75 3.58 -15.27 -9.04
N THR A 76 4.62 -14.90 -8.29
CA THR A 76 4.71 -15.28 -6.87
C THR A 76 3.90 -14.30 -6.02
N THR A 77 3.15 -14.84 -5.06
CA THR A 77 2.37 -14.08 -4.10
C THR A 77 2.67 -14.61 -2.71
N GLU A 78 3.22 -13.75 -1.86
CA GLU A 78 3.53 -14.07 -0.47
C GLU A 78 2.65 -13.22 0.44
N TYR A 79 2.07 -13.85 1.46
CA TYR A 79 1.24 -13.18 2.46
C TYR A 79 1.85 -13.38 3.83
N LEU A 80 2.44 -12.31 4.35
CA LEU A 80 3.13 -12.32 5.63
C LEU A 80 2.18 -11.87 6.72
N ASN A 81 1.93 -12.74 7.70
CA ASN A 81 1.13 -12.41 8.88
C ASN A 81 2.02 -11.88 10.01
N PHE A 82 1.52 -10.84 10.68
CA PHE A 82 2.17 -10.22 11.83
C PHE A 82 1.15 -10.02 12.96
N PRO A 83 1.60 -10.06 14.23
CA PRO A 83 0.76 -9.65 15.35
C PRO A 83 0.22 -8.23 15.15
N LEU A 84 -1.02 -7.98 15.55
CA LEU A 84 -1.66 -6.67 15.34
C LEU A 84 -0.93 -5.55 16.08
N GLU A 85 -0.32 -5.86 17.22
CA GLU A 85 0.49 -4.94 18.02
C GLU A 85 1.74 -4.41 17.28
N ASN A 86 2.21 -5.10 16.25
CA ASN A 86 3.36 -4.67 15.43
C ASN A 86 2.94 -3.67 14.33
N PHE A 87 1.65 -3.39 14.19
CA PHE A 87 1.15 -2.39 13.23
C PHE A 87 1.15 -0.99 13.85
N HIS A 88 1.96 -0.13 13.27
CA HIS A 88 2.05 1.29 13.61
C HIS A 88 1.72 2.13 12.38
N PHE A 89 1.10 3.28 12.59
CA PHE A 89 0.72 4.18 11.52
C PHE A 89 0.77 5.63 11.99
N GLU A 90 1.04 6.52 11.05
CA GLU A 90 0.99 7.96 11.27
C GLU A 90 -0.42 8.51 11.02
N LYS A 91 -0.76 9.56 11.78
CA LYS A 91 -2.11 10.16 11.74
C LYS A 91 -2.23 11.29 10.72
N ASP A 92 -1.12 11.91 10.36
CA ASP A 92 -1.11 13.15 9.56
C ASP A 92 -0.65 12.93 8.12
N TYR A 93 0.03 11.82 7.83
CA TYR A 93 0.54 11.47 6.50
C TYR A 93 0.61 9.95 6.31
N PHE A 94 0.75 9.51 5.06
CA PHE A 94 0.87 8.09 4.76
C PHE A 94 2.23 7.57 5.21
N ALA A 95 2.23 6.90 6.36
CA ALA A 95 3.35 6.11 6.84
C ALA A 95 2.81 4.97 7.71
N VAL A 96 3.24 3.76 7.38
CA VAL A 96 2.82 2.51 8.01
C VAL A 96 4.07 1.69 8.31
N ALA A 97 4.21 1.26 9.56
CA ALA A 97 5.23 0.33 10.00
C ALA A 97 4.58 -0.99 10.41
N ILE A 98 5.15 -2.12 9.97
CA ILE A 98 4.75 -3.47 10.36
C ILE A 98 6.02 -4.23 10.72
N ASP A 99 6.22 -4.45 12.01
CA ASP A 99 7.48 -5.02 12.52
C ASP A 99 8.66 -4.11 12.08
N ASP A 100 9.73 -4.67 11.52
CA ASP A 100 10.87 -3.91 10.99
C ASP A 100 10.65 -3.35 9.55
N ASN A 101 9.43 -3.41 9.02
CA ASN A 101 9.11 -2.94 7.66
C ASN A 101 8.42 -1.58 7.70
N PHE A 102 8.70 -0.73 6.72
CA PHE A 102 8.14 0.62 6.66
C PHE A 102 7.68 0.98 5.24
N PHE A 103 6.52 1.62 5.14
CA PHE A 103 5.89 2.01 3.89
C PHE A 103 5.37 3.44 4.02
N SER A 104 5.68 4.30 3.05
CA SER A 104 5.24 5.70 3.05
C SER A 104 5.09 6.25 1.65
N ASP A 105 4.63 7.48 1.54
CA ASP A 105 4.63 8.25 0.29
C ASP A 105 6.03 8.65 -0.18
N ARG A 106 7.08 8.42 0.64
CA ARG A 106 8.48 8.77 0.34
C ARG A 106 9.37 7.56 0.09
N GLY A 107 8.87 6.35 0.30
CA GLY A 107 9.68 5.15 0.13
C GLY A 107 9.17 3.95 0.90
N VAL A 108 9.89 2.85 0.70
CA VAL A 108 9.64 1.54 1.30
C VAL A 108 10.95 1.01 1.84
N HIS A 109 10.93 0.52 3.08
CA HIS A 109 12.00 -0.24 3.70
C HIS A 109 11.47 -1.63 4.04
N LEU A 110 12.20 -2.67 3.64
CA LEU A 110 11.84 -4.06 3.86
C LEU A 110 12.97 -4.78 4.58
N SER A 111 12.61 -5.48 5.65
CA SER A 111 13.48 -6.32 6.44
C SER A 111 12.67 -7.55 6.89
N VAL A 112 12.62 -8.56 6.02
CA VAL A 112 11.86 -9.79 6.23
C VAL A 112 12.79 -10.99 6.13
N ASP A 113 12.89 -11.75 7.21
CA ASP A 113 13.50 -13.08 7.20
C ASP A 113 12.51 -14.13 7.73
N ARG A 114 12.11 -15.05 6.83
CA ARG A 114 11.24 -16.20 7.09
C ARG A 114 11.89 -17.47 6.55
N PRO A 115 11.50 -18.67 7.06
CA PRO A 115 12.11 -19.94 6.63
C PRO A 115 12.13 -20.21 5.12
N HIS A 116 11.20 -19.59 4.36
CA HIS A 116 11.06 -19.80 2.91
C HIS A 116 11.12 -18.49 2.11
N MET A 117 11.41 -17.36 2.76
CA MET A 117 11.44 -16.05 2.12
C MET A 117 12.38 -15.10 2.87
N SER A 118 13.32 -14.50 2.14
CA SER A 118 14.14 -13.39 2.65
C SER A 118 13.96 -12.21 1.70
N LEU A 119 13.56 -11.05 2.22
CA LEU A 119 13.33 -9.83 1.45
C LEU A 119 13.90 -8.63 2.21
N HIS A 120 14.87 -7.98 1.58
CA HIS A 120 15.61 -6.86 2.17
C HIS A 120 15.80 -5.74 1.17
N GLY A 121 15.82 -4.50 1.65
CA GLY A 121 16.28 -3.35 0.88
C GLY A 121 15.45 -2.10 1.08
N ASP A 122 15.85 -1.07 0.36
CA ASP A 122 15.34 0.28 0.49
C ASP A 122 14.99 0.85 -0.87
N LEU A 123 13.77 1.35 -1.00
CA LEU A 123 13.30 2.11 -2.14
C LEU A 123 12.97 3.53 -1.69
N VAL A 124 13.57 4.52 -2.34
CA VAL A 124 13.28 5.94 -2.12
C VAL A 124 12.43 6.46 -3.28
N PHE A 125 11.34 7.14 -2.95
CA PHE A 125 10.43 7.73 -3.92
C PHE A 125 10.75 9.21 -4.11
N GLU A 126 11.11 9.57 -5.34
CA GLU A 126 11.44 10.93 -5.75
C GLU A 126 10.40 11.48 -6.73
N ASP A 127 10.33 12.81 -6.82
CA ASP A 127 9.35 13.52 -7.65
C ASP A 127 7.91 13.09 -7.36
N VAL A 128 7.61 12.86 -6.08
CA VAL A 128 6.28 12.50 -5.62
C VAL A 128 5.35 13.68 -5.87
N HIS A 129 4.51 13.55 -6.90
CA HIS A 129 3.47 14.53 -7.19
C HIS A 129 2.18 14.11 -6.46
N PRO A 130 1.86 14.73 -5.30
CA PRO A 130 0.64 14.42 -4.60
C PRO A 130 -0.56 14.67 -5.52
N PHE A 131 -1.54 13.76 -5.51
CA PHE A 131 -2.76 13.93 -6.28
C PHE A 131 -3.42 15.27 -5.88
N PRO A 132 -3.77 16.17 -6.82
CA PRO A 132 -4.35 17.45 -6.46
C PRO A 132 -5.74 17.23 -5.85
N SER A 133 -5.83 17.26 -4.52
CA SER A 133 -7.09 17.23 -3.79
C SER A 133 -7.80 18.58 -3.95
N ARG A 134 -8.59 18.75 -5.01
CA ARG A 134 -9.51 19.89 -5.09
C ARG A 134 -10.68 19.65 -4.14
N PHE A 135 -11.08 20.69 -3.41
CA PHE A 135 -12.16 20.68 -2.40
C PHE A 135 -13.51 20.15 -2.95
N MET A 136 -13.72 20.20 -4.27
CA MET A 136 -14.91 19.69 -4.96
C MET A 136 -14.76 18.27 -5.56
N SER A 137 -13.60 17.63 -5.39
CA SER A 137 -13.28 16.30 -5.91
C SER A 137 -12.14 15.65 -5.10
N PRO A 138 -12.44 15.05 -3.93
CA PRO A 138 -11.42 14.45 -3.06
C PRO A 138 -11.00 13.08 -3.62
N GLY A 139 -10.14 13.10 -4.65
CA GLY A 139 -9.59 11.93 -5.31
C GLY A 139 -10.20 11.62 -6.69
N ILE A 140 -9.75 10.53 -7.30
CA ILE A 140 -10.11 10.09 -8.66
C ILE A 140 -11.61 9.81 -8.84
N MET A 141 -12.32 9.62 -7.72
CA MET A 141 -13.76 9.38 -7.66
C MET A 141 -14.59 10.66 -7.76
N GLY A 142 -14.00 11.85 -7.68
CA GLY A 142 -14.74 13.11 -7.78
C GLY A 142 -15.88 13.22 -6.74
N TRP A 143 -17.06 13.67 -7.17
CA TRP A 143 -18.25 13.80 -6.31
C TRP A 143 -18.74 12.48 -5.69
N PHE A 144 -18.35 11.32 -6.24
CA PHE A 144 -18.77 10.02 -5.73
C PHE A 144 -18.25 9.72 -4.32
N THR A 145 -17.25 10.46 -3.83
CA THR A 145 -16.83 10.43 -2.42
C THR A 145 -17.94 10.85 -1.44
N TYR A 146 -19.02 11.49 -1.91
CA TYR A 146 -20.15 11.91 -1.08
C TYR A 146 -21.39 11.02 -1.23
N VAL A 147 -21.35 9.93 -1.99
CA VAL A 147 -22.49 9.02 -2.15
C VAL A 147 -22.50 8.00 -0.99
N PRO A 148 -23.47 8.07 -0.07
CA PRO A 148 -23.56 7.11 1.02
C PRO A 148 -23.84 5.69 0.49
N PHE A 149 -23.43 4.67 1.24
CA PHE A 149 -23.68 3.23 0.98
C PHE A 149 -22.82 2.53 -0.09
N MET A 150 -21.83 3.19 -0.69
CA MET A 150 -20.88 2.49 -1.57
C MET A 150 -19.91 1.61 -0.78
N LYS A 151 -19.52 0.47 -1.39
CA LYS A 151 -18.82 -0.61 -0.69
C LYS A 151 -17.34 -0.38 -0.48
N CYS A 152 -16.68 0.42 -1.32
CA CYS A 152 -15.26 0.76 -1.20
C CYS A 152 -15.06 2.23 -1.52
N TYR A 153 -14.33 2.95 -0.66
CA TYR A 153 -13.80 4.27 -1.00
C TYR A 153 -12.43 4.07 -1.64
N HIS A 154 -12.25 4.63 -2.84
CA HIS A 154 -11.02 4.53 -3.61
C HIS A 154 -10.28 5.87 -3.48
N GLY A 155 -9.22 5.89 -2.67
CA GLY A 155 -8.26 6.98 -2.63
C GLY A 155 -7.03 6.57 -3.40
N VAL A 156 -6.76 7.23 -4.53
CA VAL A 156 -5.42 7.17 -5.15
C VAL A 156 -4.54 8.12 -4.35
N VAL A 157 -3.41 7.63 -3.83
CA VAL A 157 -2.55 8.39 -2.92
C VAL A 157 -1.43 9.10 -3.68
N SER A 158 -0.88 8.50 -4.74
CA SER A 158 0.19 9.12 -5.52
C SER A 158 0.12 8.79 -7.00
N MET A 159 0.20 9.84 -7.82
CA MET A 159 0.45 9.73 -9.25
C MET A 159 1.96 9.61 -9.47
N ARG A 160 2.40 8.44 -9.97
CA ARG A 160 3.71 8.18 -10.60
C ARG A 160 4.92 8.92 -9.99
N HIS A 161 5.72 8.23 -9.19
CA HIS A 161 7.01 8.74 -8.69
C HIS A 161 8.19 7.97 -9.32
N ARG A 162 9.39 8.57 -9.30
CA ARG A 162 10.64 7.87 -9.65
C ARG A 162 11.10 7.08 -8.43
N ILE A 163 11.68 5.91 -8.67
CA ILE A 163 12.27 5.07 -7.62
C ILE A 163 13.80 5.15 -7.72
N ARG A 164 14.45 5.14 -6.56
CA ARG A 164 15.88 4.81 -6.42
C ARG A 164 16.06 3.70 -5.41
N GLY A 165 17.07 2.87 -5.64
CA GLY A 165 17.43 1.76 -4.74
C GLY A 165 17.08 0.38 -5.29
N THR A 166 17.34 -0.62 -4.46
CA THR A 166 17.30 -2.02 -4.85
C THR A 166 16.63 -2.86 -3.77
N LEU A 167 16.11 -4.01 -4.18
CA LEU A 167 15.58 -5.03 -3.28
C LEU A 167 16.26 -6.36 -3.54
N THR A 168 16.56 -7.10 -2.49
CA THR A 168 17.05 -8.47 -2.58
C THR A 168 15.96 -9.41 -2.09
N LEU A 169 15.43 -10.25 -2.98
CA LEU A 169 14.43 -11.27 -2.67
C LEU A 169 15.04 -12.65 -2.91
N ASN A 170 15.12 -13.47 -1.86
CA ASN A 170 15.68 -14.83 -1.89
C ASN A 170 17.09 -14.88 -2.50
N GLY A 171 17.91 -13.87 -2.22
CA GLY A 171 19.27 -13.73 -2.76
C GLY A 171 19.36 -13.22 -4.20
N LYS A 172 18.24 -12.99 -4.88
CA LYS A 172 18.19 -12.32 -6.19
C LYS A 172 17.98 -10.83 -5.98
N GLU A 173 18.89 -10.02 -6.54
CA GLU A 173 18.77 -8.57 -6.54
C GLU A 173 17.83 -8.11 -7.66
N TYR A 174 16.98 -7.14 -7.33
CA TYR A 174 16.06 -6.44 -8.21
C TYR A 174 16.38 -4.95 -8.15
N ASP A 175 16.84 -4.41 -9.27
CA ASP A 175 17.20 -3.02 -9.42
C ASP A 175 15.97 -2.18 -9.83
N PHE A 176 15.68 -1.16 -9.03
CA PHE A 176 14.61 -0.18 -9.29
C PHE A 176 15.18 1.23 -9.50
N GLU A 177 16.49 1.37 -9.71
CA GLU A 177 17.10 2.65 -10.04
C GLU A 177 16.48 3.22 -11.33
N ASN A 178 16.04 4.48 -11.28
CA ASN A 178 15.25 5.14 -12.32
C ASN A 178 13.90 4.48 -12.65
N GLY A 179 13.49 3.50 -11.84
CA GLY A 179 12.21 2.83 -11.93
C GLY A 179 11.03 3.77 -11.66
N ILE A 180 9.83 3.22 -11.82
CA ILE A 180 8.58 3.96 -11.70
C ILE A 180 7.70 3.30 -10.63
N GLY A 181 7.15 4.11 -9.73
CA GLY A 181 6.25 3.61 -8.70
C GLY A 181 4.89 4.32 -8.63
N TYR A 182 3.92 3.61 -8.05
CA TYR A 182 2.51 4.01 -7.91
C TYR A 182 2.00 3.66 -6.51
N ILE A 183 1.15 4.51 -5.93
CA ILE A 183 0.50 4.31 -4.60
C ILE A 183 -0.99 4.63 -4.69
#